data_AF-A0A0B2W675-F1
#
_entry.id   AF-A0A0B2W675-F1
#
_cell.length_a   1.000
_cell.length_b   1.000
_cell.length_c   1.000
_cell.angle_alpha   90.00
_cell.angle_beta   90.00
_cell.angle_gamma   90.00
#
_symmetry.space_group_name_H-M   'P 1'
#
loop_
_entity.id
_entity.type
_entity.pdbx_description
1 polymer ?
#
loop_
_entity_poly.entity_id
_entity_poly.type
_entity_poly.pdbx_seq_one_letter_code
_entity_poly.pdbx_strand_id
1 'polypeptide(L)' 'LIVHFAASLKYPNEIVDTPSITCEHDRMLIKVKTTVSNPSHIYVDDHAEDANCVSRNQNRIAIPLGNCGMTIEKMVL' A
#
# COMPACT_ATOMS: atom_id res chain seq x y z
N LEU A 1 38.58 2.10 -16.41
CA LEU A 1 37.12 2.41 -16.42
C LEU A 1 36.40 1.15 -15.94
N ILE A 2 36.08 1.07 -14.64
CA ILE A 2 35.35 -0.08 -14.09
C ILE A 2 33.87 0.20 -14.33
N VAL A 3 33.26 -0.52 -15.26
CA VAL A 3 31.82 -0.47 -15.51
C VAL A 3 31.16 -1.31 -14.42
N HIS A 4 30.69 -0.68 -13.35
CA HIS A 4 29.80 -1.33 -12.40
C HIS A 4 28.51 -1.70 -13.15
N PHE A 5 28.36 -2.97 -13.50
CA PHE A 5 27.05 -3.53 -13.84
C PHE A 5 26.18 -3.43 -12.58
N ALA A 6 25.34 -2.40 -12.52
CA ALA A 6 24.23 -2.36 -11.59
C ALA A 6 23.29 -3.51 -11.97
N ALA A 7 23.49 -4.69 -11.38
CA ALA A 7 22.48 -5.72 -11.41
C ALA A 7 21.21 -5.10 -10.85
N SER A 8 20.18 -4.96 -11.70
CA SER A 8 18.87 -4.51 -11.26
C SER A 8 18.45 -5.41 -10.10
N LEU A 9 18.35 -4.84 -8.90
CA LEU A 9 17.86 -5.54 -7.71
C LEU A 9 16.40 -5.89 -7.98
N LYS A 10 16.19 -7.06 -8.58
CA LYS A 10 14.85 -7.57 -8.85
C LYS A 10 14.31 -8.13 -7.54
N TYR A 11 13.29 -7.50 -7.00
CA TYR A 11 12.65 -8.02 -5.81
C TYR A 11 11.91 -9.31 -6.17
N PRO A 12 11.96 -10.37 -5.34
CA PRO A 12 11.29 -11.62 -5.66
C PRO A 12 9.77 -11.46 -5.85
N ASN A 13 9.17 -10.50 -5.14
CA ASN A 13 7.73 -10.24 -5.13
C ASN A 13 7.45 -8.75 -5.37
N GLU A 14 7.55 -8.32 -6.62
CA GLU A 14 7.38 -6.92 -7.04
C GLU A 14 5.91 -6.56 -7.22
N ILE A 15 5.56 -5.30 -6.98
CA ILE A 15 4.27 -4.74 -7.39
C ILE A 15 4.31 -4.54 -8.90
N VAL A 16 3.37 -5.14 -9.63
CA VAL A 16 3.41 -5.19 -11.11
C VAL A 16 2.42 -4.25 -11.79
N ASP A 17 1.39 -3.81 -11.08
CA ASP A 17 0.33 -2.96 -11.61
C ASP A 17 0.09 -1.80 -10.64
N THR A 18 -0.44 -0.69 -11.18
CA THR A 18 -0.91 0.43 -10.36
C THR A 18 -1.94 -0.06 -9.34
N PRO A 19 -1.77 0.25 -8.04
CA PRO A 19 -2.76 -0.12 -7.03
C PRO A 19 -4.14 0.45 -7.35
N SER A 20 -5.18 -0.37 -7.17
CA SER A 20 -6.56 0.09 -7.33
C SER A 20 -7.09 0.66 -6.03
N ILE A 21 -7.68 1.85 -6.08
CA ILE A 21 -8.28 2.52 -4.93
C ILE A 21 -9.80 2.54 -5.10
N THR A 22 -10.53 2.17 -4.04
CA THR A 22 -11.99 2.29 -3.96
C THR A 22 -12.36 3.06 -2.72
N CYS A 23 -13.06 4.18 -2.89
CA CYS A 23 -13.59 4.97 -1.78
C CYS A 23 -14.98 4.43 -1.43
N GLU A 24 -15.09 3.79 -0.27
CA GLU A 24 -16.36 3.35 0.30
C GLU A 24 -16.88 4.43 1.28
N HIS A 25 -18.04 4.19 1.88
CA HIS A 25 -18.69 5.19 2.75
C HIS A 25 -17.86 5.54 3.98
N ASP A 26 -17.21 4.55 4.61
CA ASP A 26 -16.50 4.69 5.88
C ASP A 26 -14.99 4.34 5.79
N ARG A 27 -14.52 3.93 4.61
CA ARG A 27 -13.13 3.46 4.42
C ARG A 27 -12.64 3.66 2.99
N MET A 28 -11.32 3.66 2.85
CA MET A 28 -10.63 3.53 1.57
C MET A 28 -10.07 2.12 1.44
N LEU A 29 -10.45 1.40 0.38
CA LEU A 29 -9.93 0.09 0.04
C LEU A 29 -8.83 0.22 -1.01
N ILE A 30 -7.62 -0.20 -0.68
CA ILE A 30 -6.48 -0.23 -1.60
C ILE A 30 -6.15 -1.69 -1.89
N LYS A 31 -6.03 -2.06 -3.17
CA LYS A 31 -5.59 -3.39 -3.60
C LYS A 31 -4.31 -3.29 -4.42
N VAL A 32 -3.38 -4.19 -4.15
CA VAL A 32 -2.09 -4.29 -4.84
C VAL A 32 -2.00 -5.65 -5.52
N LYS A 33 -1.24 -5.72 -6.61
CA LYS A 33 -0.96 -6.97 -7.32
C LYS A 33 0.54 -7.15 -7.42
N THR A 34 0.99 -8.36 -7.12
CA THR A 34 2.40 -8.72 -7.04
C THR A 34 2.74 -9.88 -7.98
N THR A 35 4.03 -10.07 -8.27
CA THR A 35 4.51 -11.11 -9.21
C THR A 35 4.28 -12.55 -8.74
N VAL A 36 4.42 -12.83 -7.43
CA VAL A 36 4.53 -14.21 -6.93
C VAL A 36 3.43 -14.56 -5.93
N SER A 37 3.25 -13.74 -4.90
CA SER A 37 2.35 -14.06 -3.78
C SER A 37 1.85 -12.79 -3.09
N ASN A 38 0.84 -12.91 -2.23
CA ASN A 38 0.37 -11.77 -1.45
C ASN A 38 1.54 -11.09 -0.70
N PRO A 39 1.55 -9.76 -0.60
CA PRO A 39 2.47 -9.05 0.27
C PRO A 39 2.40 -9.59 1.71
N SER A 40 3.57 -9.72 2.34
CA SER A 40 3.66 -10.11 3.75
C SER A 40 3.13 -9.01 4.68
N HIS A 41 3.34 -7.74 4.31
CA HIS A 41 2.95 -6.57 5.08
C HIS A 41 2.66 -5.38 4.17
N ILE A 42 1.44 -4.85 4.25
CA ILE A 42 1.02 -3.57 3.69
C ILE A 42 0.73 -2.66 4.86
N TYR A 43 1.28 -1.44 4.88
CA TYR A 43 1.05 -0.50 5.97
C TYR A 43 1.03 0.94 5.44
N VAL A 44 0.40 1.83 6.20
CA VAL A 44 0.55 3.27 6.01
C VAL A 44 1.82 3.73 6.70
N ASP A 45 2.63 4.51 6.01
CA ASP A 45 3.89 5.03 6.53
C ASP A 45 3.69 5.75 7.86
N ASP A 46 4.65 5.63 8.79
CA ASP A 46 4.55 6.07 10.19
C ASP A 46 3.46 5.41 11.06
N HIS A 47 2.65 4.51 10.50
CA HIS A 47 1.54 3.84 11.20
C HIS A 47 1.62 2.29 11.16
N ALA A 48 2.81 1.73 10.94
CA ALA A 48 3.03 0.28 10.82
C ALA A 48 2.73 -0.53 12.10
N GLU A 49 2.59 0.13 13.25
CA GLU A 49 2.26 -0.50 14.54
C GLU A 49 0.75 -0.43 14.86
N ASP A 50 -0.03 0.35 14.11
CA ASP A 50 -1.49 0.45 14.31
C ASP A 50 -2.21 -0.64 13.52
N ALA A 51 -2.97 -1.48 14.24
CA ALA A 51 -3.73 -2.57 13.66
C ALA A 51 -4.75 -2.13 12.59
N ASN A 52 -5.22 -0.88 12.61
CA ASN A 52 -6.14 -0.31 11.62
C ASN A 52 -5.43 0.22 10.37
N CYS A 53 -4.11 0.34 10.41
CA CYS A 53 -3.28 0.91 9.36
C CYS A 53 -2.38 -0.12 8.69
N VAL A 54 -2.61 -1.40 8.98
CA VAL A 54 -1.82 -2.52 8.45
C VAL A 54 -2.70 -3.65 7.93
N SER A 55 -2.11 -4.41 7.00
CA SER A 55 -2.66 -5.67 6.51
C SER A 55 -1.52 -6.66 6.28
N ARG A 56 -1.66 -7.89 6.77
CA ARG A 56 -0.62 -8.93 6.69
C ARG A 56 -1.10 -10.08 5.83
N ASN A 57 -0.22 -10.58 4.95
CA ASN A 57 -0.48 -11.73 4.06
C ASN A 57 -1.72 -11.57 3.15
N GLN A 58 -2.12 -10.33 2.87
CA GLN A 58 -3.24 -9.99 1.99
C GLN A 58 -2.75 -9.07 0.87
N ASN A 59 -3.45 -9.09 -0.25
CA ASN A 59 -3.23 -8.19 -1.38
C ASN A 59 -4.05 -6.90 -1.28
N ARG A 60 -4.59 -6.59 -0.11
CA ARG A 60 -5.43 -5.42 0.13
C ARG A 60 -5.27 -4.88 1.55
N ILE A 61 -5.52 -3.59 1.69
CA ILE A 61 -5.68 -2.90 2.97
C ILE A 61 -6.95 -2.06 2.91
N ALA A 62 -7.72 -2.06 4.00
CA ALA A 62 -8.92 -1.24 4.15
C ALA A 62 -8.69 -0.25 5.29
N ILE A 63 -8.58 1.03 4.95
CA ILE A 63 -8.20 2.07 5.91
C ILE A 63 -9.46 2.87 6.26
N PRO A 64 -9.92 2.87 7.51
CA PRO A 64 -11.06 3.69 7.93
C PRO A 64 -10.79 5.18 7.66
N LEU A 65 -11.79 5.92 7.18
CA LEU A 65 -11.64 7.35 6.92
C LEU A 65 -11.29 8.10 8.21
N GLY A 66 -10.36 9.05 8.13
CA GLY A 66 -9.88 9.83 9.28
C GLY A 66 -8.84 9.13 10.16
N ASN A 67 -8.45 7.89 9.85
CA ASN A 67 -7.34 7.19 10.51
C ASN A 67 -6.04 7.24 9.69
N CYS A 68 -4.95 6.77 10.29
CA CYS A 68 -3.66 6.57 9.61
C CYS A 68 -3.11 7.84 8.93
N GLY A 69 -3.28 8.99 9.58
CA GLY A 69 -2.81 10.28 9.07
C GLY A 69 -3.69 10.89 7.97
N MET A 70 -4.83 10.28 7.61
CA MET A 70 -5.75 10.88 6.64
C MET A 70 -6.41 12.14 7.17
N THR A 71 -6.36 13.21 6.38
CA THR A 71 -7.15 14.42 6.60
C THR A 71 -8.45 14.36 5.81
N ILE A 72 -9.55 14.78 6.44
CA ILE A 72 -10.85 14.90 5.76
C ILE A 72 -11.05 16.37 5.42
N GLU A 73 -10.88 16.71 4.15
CA GLU A 73 -11.20 18.03 3.63
C GLU A 73 -12.65 18.05 3.15
N LYS A 74 -13.47 18.91 3.74
CA LYS A 74 -14.81 19.18 3.23
C LYS A 74 -14.67 20.21 2.10
N MET A 75 -14.91 19.78 0.86
CA MET A 75 -15.16 20.74 -0.22
C MET A 75 -16.47 21.46 0.08
N VAL A 76 -16.37 22.73 0.45
CA VAL A 76 -17.50 23.64 0.45
C VAL A 76 -17.78 23.96 -1.02
N LEU A 77 -18.88 23.43 -1.55
CA LEU A 77 -19.42 23.79 -2.86
C LEU A 77 -20.06 25.17 -2.82
#